data_AF-A0A661Q980-F1
#
_entry.id   AF-A0A661Q980-F1
#
_cell.length_a   1.000
_cell.length_b   1.000
_cell.length_c   1.000
_cell.angle_alpha   90.00
_cell.angle_beta   90.00
_cell.angle_gamma   90.00
#
_symmetry.space_group_name_H-M   'P 1'
#
loop_
_entity.id
_entity.type
_entity.pdbx_description
1 polymer ?
#
loop_
_entity_poly.entity_id
_entity_poly.type
_entity_poly.pdbx_seq_one_letter_code
_entity_poly.pdbx_strand_id
1 'polypeptide(L)'
;MKPSGSTYPCFVATRIHADLGEIPTKLDTLVDWCEQALTYANCVIVATDDVLFDTVHDLLQPLDSLIHPLLISPWRGVAVPLNAIIAEATLLGGKSLLLQSIEVQTNAINIDRLHAQLHSDTLVVGAKLLDIHGENTGLQPLNGLNSPWNTLALWDLHKLNIVGFLGLSNGFLNAVPAGIEEVATISLLQHLYPDTAQSKLITLSHLHWDQSWDSPERFNYHQQKIVTKLERAEIQLKHLPYPRGSVTVL
;
A
#
# COMPACT_ATOMS: atom_id res chain seq x y z
N MET A 1 -15.58 -25.85 3.93
CA MET A 1 -16.56 -24.81 4.33
C MET A 1 -15.73 -23.58 4.65
N LYS A 2 -15.70 -22.54 3.77
CA LYS A 2 -14.91 -21.33 4.05
C LYS A 2 -15.41 -20.78 5.42
N PRO A 3 -14.53 -20.52 6.40
CA PRO A 3 -14.95 -19.79 7.59
C PRO A 3 -15.60 -18.49 7.11
N SER A 4 -16.63 -18.01 7.79
CA SER A 4 -17.36 -16.78 7.43
C SER A 4 -16.37 -15.66 7.13
N GLY A 5 -16.07 -15.50 5.83
CA GLY A 5 -15.05 -14.59 5.34
C GLY A 5 -15.53 -13.16 5.50
N SER A 6 -14.58 -12.23 5.39
CA SER A 6 -14.78 -10.77 5.40
C SER A 6 -16.19 -10.39 4.93
N THR A 7 -16.87 -9.60 5.74
CA THR A 7 -18.23 -9.12 5.42
C THR A 7 -18.24 -8.19 4.20
N TYR A 8 -17.07 -7.73 3.76
CA TYR A 8 -16.88 -6.81 2.66
C TYR A 8 -16.02 -7.43 1.56
N PRO A 9 -16.41 -7.29 0.28
CA PRO A 9 -15.55 -7.66 -0.82
C PRO A 9 -14.27 -6.81 -0.80
N CYS A 10 -13.10 -7.45 -0.67
CA CYS A 10 -11.81 -6.77 -0.61
C CYS A 10 -10.89 -7.23 -1.74
N PHE A 11 -10.39 -6.29 -2.53
CA PHE A 11 -9.26 -6.54 -3.42
C PHE A 11 -7.99 -6.29 -2.63
N VAL A 12 -7.06 -7.22 -2.66
CA VAL A 12 -5.78 -7.10 -1.97
C VAL A 12 -4.70 -7.09 -3.02
N ALA A 13 -3.71 -6.22 -2.88
CA ALA A 13 -2.61 -6.19 -3.81
C ALA A 13 -1.29 -5.97 -3.12
N THR A 14 -0.26 -6.58 -3.71
CA THR A 14 1.13 -6.41 -3.33
C THR A 14 1.99 -6.21 -4.58
N ARG A 15 3.25 -5.88 -4.34
CA ARG A 15 4.26 -5.74 -5.38
C ARG A 15 5.55 -6.42 -4.97
N ILE A 16 6.15 -7.13 -5.91
CA ILE A 16 7.46 -7.78 -5.77
C ILE A 16 8.21 -7.64 -7.08
N HIS A 17 9.42 -7.11 -7.06
CA HIS A 17 10.23 -6.89 -8.25
C HIS A 17 11.68 -7.25 -7.95
N ALA A 18 12.46 -7.59 -8.98
CA ALA A 18 13.88 -7.78 -8.85
C ALA A 18 14.55 -6.44 -8.53
N ASP A 19 15.44 -6.42 -7.55
CA ASP A 19 16.30 -5.26 -7.30
C ASP A 19 17.64 -5.52 -7.96
N LEU A 20 18.02 -4.68 -8.94
CA LEU A 20 19.24 -4.86 -9.74
C LEU A 20 19.39 -6.27 -10.38
N GLY A 21 18.28 -6.94 -10.66
CA GLY A 21 18.27 -8.29 -11.25
C GLY A 21 18.40 -9.43 -10.23
N GLU A 22 18.42 -9.13 -8.93
CA GLU A 22 18.41 -10.14 -7.87
C GLU A 22 16.99 -10.53 -7.46
N ILE A 23 16.78 -11.83 -7.27
CA ILE A 23 15.51 -12.38 -6.79
C ILE A 23 15.31 -11.97 -5.32
N PRO A 24 14.18 -11.35 -4.96
CA PRO A 24 13.91 -10.98 -3.57
C PRO A 24 13.85 -12.20 -2.65
N THR A 25 14.54 -12.13 -1.51
CA THR A 25 14.56 -13.23 -0.51
C THR A 25 13.18 -13.61 0.03
N LYS A 26 12.20 -12.71 -0.05
CA LYS A 26 10.82 -12.97 0.40
C LYS A 26 9.95 -13.66 -0.66
N LEU A 27 10.46 -13.95 -1.87
CA LEU A 27 9.68 -14.63 -2.91
C LEU A 27 9.16 -16.00 -2.41
N ASP A 28 9.95 -16.71 -1.61
CA ASP A 28 9.58 -18.01 -1.03
C ASP A 28 8.36 -17.92 -0.09
N THR A 29 8.05 -16.72 0.43
CA THR A 29 6.89 -16.48 1.31
C THR A 29 5.63 -16.06 0.55
N LEU A 30 5.71 -15.87 -0.77
CA LEU A 30 4.63 -15.31 -1.58
C LEU A 30 3.39 -16.20 -1.59
N VAL A 31 3.57 -17.52 -1.66
CA VAL A 31 2.47 -18.50 -1.65
C VAL A 31 1.70 -18.42 -0.33
N ASP A 32 2.40 -18.54 0.79
CA ASP A 32 1.80 -18.45 2.13
C ASP A 32 1.08 -17.11 2.36
N TRP A 33 1.67 -16.01 1.88
CA TRP A 33 1.05 -14.69 1.95
C TRP A 33 -0.24 -14.63 1.12
N CYS A 34 -0.25 -15.19 -0.09
CA CYS A 34 -1.43 -15.23 -0.94
C CYS A 34 -2.54 -16.08 -0.33
N GLU A 35 -2.21 -17.26 0.21
CA GLU A 35 -3.19 -18.12 0.90
C GLU A 35 -3.79 -17.40 2.12
N GLN A 36 -2.96 -16.68 2.90
CA GLN A 36 -3.45 -15.83 3.97
C GLN A 36 -4.36 -14.72 3.45
N ALA A 37 -3.97 -14.02 2.39
CA ALA A 37 -4.76 -12.95 1.78
C ALA A 37 -6.13 -13.45 1.30
N LEU A 38 -6.19 -14.64 0.69
CA LEU A 38 -7.44 -15.28 0.24
C LEU A 38 -8.42 -15.61 1.37
N THR A 39 -8.02 -15.54 2.65
CA THR A 39 -8.95 -15.67 3.78
C THR A 39 -9.85 -14.45 3.96
N TYR A 40 -9.47 -13.28 3.42
CA TYR A 40 -10.22 -12.03 3.49
C TYR A 40 -10.37 -11.30 2.15
N ALA A 41 -9.67 -11.74 1.11
CA ALA A 41 -9.72 -11.17 -0.23
C ALA A 41 -10.70 -11.93 -1.13
N ASN A 42 -11.34 -11.19 -2.03
CA ASN A 42 -12.09 -11.73 -3.15
C ASN A 42 -11.27 -11.75 -4.44
N CYS A 43 -10.14 -11.06 -4.44
CA CYS A 43 -9.16 -11.03 -5.52
C CYS A 43 -7.82 -10.60 -4.92
N VAL A 44 -6.74 -11.26 -5.32
CA VAL A 44 -5.37 -10.92 -4.95
C VAL A 44 -4.60 -10.55 -6.21
N ILE A 45 -4.02 -9.36 -6.25
CA ILE A 45 -3.19 -8.90 -7.38
C ILE A 45 -1.73 -8.89 -6.94
N VAL A 46 -0.86 -9.57 -7.69
CA VAL A 46 0.58 -9.59 -7.43
C VAL A 46 1.28 -8.92 -8.59
N ALA A 47 1.66 -7.65 -8.41
CA ALA A 47 2.40 -6.91 -9.42
C ALA A 47 3.88 -7.29 -9.40
N THR A 48 4.43 -7.60 -10.56
CA THR A 48 5.84 -7.98 -10.71
C THR A 48 6.44 -7.52 -12.03
N ASP A 49 7.77 -7.55 -12.11
CA ASP A 49 8.51 -7.14 -13.31
C ASP A 49 8.68 -8.31 -14.29
N ASP A 50 9.24 -8.02 -15.47
CA ASP A 50 9.52 -9.01 -16.52
C ASP A 50 10.60 -10.02 -16.13
N VAL A 51 11.43 -9.73 -15.12
CA VAL A 51 12.46 -10.65 -14.63
C VAL A 51 11.83 -11.76 -13.80
N LEU A 52 10.87 -11.43 -12.95
CA LEU A 52 10.24 -12.37 -12.02
C LEU A 52 8.92 -12.95 -12.52
N PHE A 53 8.33 -12.41 -13.60
CA PHE A 53 6.96 -12.74 -13.99
C PHE A 53 6.71 -14.24 -14.17
N ASP A 54 7.55 -14.95 -14.93
CA ASP A 54 7.36 -16.38 -15.16
C ASP A 54 7.44 -17.17 -13.85
N THR A 55 8.39 -16.81 -12.97
CA THR A 55 8.54 -17.48 -11.67
C THR A 55 7.34 -17.21 -10.76
N VAL A 56 6.88 -15.95 -10.69
CA VAL A 56 5.68 -15.58 -9.91
C VAL A 56 4.44 -16.25 -10.47
N HIS A 57 4.29 -16.30 -11.80
CA HIS A 57 3.18 -16.96 -12.46
C HIS A 57 3.16 -18.46 -12.10
N ASP A 58 4.28 -19.16 -12.26
CA ASP A 58 4.39 -20.59 -11.97
C ASP A 58 4.14 -20.92 -10.49
N LEU A 59 4.63 -20.09 -9.57
CA LEU A 59 4.38 -20.25 -8.13
C LEU A 59 2.89 -20.09 -7.77
N LEU A 60 2.20 -19.19 -8.44
CA LEU A 60 0.80 -18.86 -8.16
C LEU A 60 -0.19 -19.69 -8.99
N GLN A 61 0.24 -20.33 -10.08
CA GLN A 61 -0.59 -21.14 -10.97
C GLN A 61 -1.36 -22.26 -10.27
N PRO A 62 -0.82 -22.95 -9.24
CA PRO A 62 -1.56 -23.98 -8.50
C PRO A 62 -2.62 -23.43 -7.55
N LEU A 63 -2.62 -22.12 -7.27
CA LEU A 63 -3.49 -21.49 -6.30
C LEU A 63 -4.86 -21.10 -6.90
N ASP A 64 -5.70 -20.50 -6.07
CA ASP A 64 -7.05 -20.08 -6.43
C ASP A 64 -7.03 -19.16 -7.67
N SER A 65 -7.99 -19.37 -8.57
CA SER A 65 -8.27 -18.51 -9.74
C SER A 65 -8.49 -17.03 -9.41
N LEU A 66 -8.67 -16.70 -8.13
CA LEU A 66 -8.78 -15.33 -7.61
C LEU A 66 -7.42 -14.63 -7.45
N ILE A 67 -6.30 -15.26 -7.80
CA ILE A 67 -4.97 -14.63 -7.83
C ILE A 67 -4.61 -14.19 -9.25
N HIS A 68 -4.22 -12.93 -9.38
CA HIS A 68 -3.94 -12.26 -10.64
C HIS A 68 -2.49 -11.72 -10.64
N PRO A 69 -1.54 -12.47 -11.22
CA PRO A 69 -0.21 -11.94 -11.52
C PRO A 69 -0.32 -10.80 -12.54
N LEU A 70 0.27 -9.64 -12.22
CA LEU A 70 0.25 -8.46 -13.07
C LEU A 70 1.67 -8.12 -13.53
N LEU A 71 1.94 -8.28 -14.83
CA LEU A 71 3.23 -7.91 -15.43
C LEU A 71 3.35 -6.39 -15.57
N ILE A 72 4.49 -5.86 -15.15
CA ILE A 72 4.85 -4.46 -15.30
C ILE A 72 6.19 -4.37 -16.01
N SER A 73 6.16 -4.07 -17.31
CA SER A 73 7.36 -3.85 -18.11
C SER A 73 7.27 -2.54 -18.90
N PRO A 74 8.25 -1.63 -18.76
CA PRO A 74 9.36 -1.69 -17.81
C PRO A 74 8.93 -1.35 -16.37
N TRP A 75 9.51 -2.00 -15.37
CA TRP A 75 9.37 -1.58 -13.97
C TRP A 75 10.10 -0.25 -13.75
N ARG A 76 9.36 0.82 -13.42
CA ARG A 76 9.95 2.17 -13.22
C ARG A 76 9.36 2.88 -12.01
N GLY A 77 10.24 3.38 -11.16
CA GLY A 77 9.83 4.19 -10.01
C GLY A 77 8.91 3.42 -9.05
N VAL A 78 8.05 4.15 -8.35
CA VAL A 78 7.27 3.62 -7.22
C VAL A 78 5.77 3.74 -7.45
N ALA A 79 5.32 4.83 -8.08
CA ALA A 79 3.91 5.09 -8.36
C ALA A 79 3.41 4.37 -9.63
N VAL A 80 4.28 4.16 -10.64
CA VAL A 80 3.88 3.42 -11.86
C VAL A 80 3.28 2.06 -11.53
N PRO A 81 3.94 1.19 -10.75
CA PRO A 81 3.35 -0.12 -10.46
C PRO A 81 2.08 -0.04 -9.62
N LEU A 82 1.98 0.94 -8.72
CA LEU A 82 0.76 1.14 -7.93
C LEU A 82 -0.41 1.61 -8.81
N ASN A 83 -0.16 2.45 -9.80
CA ASN A 83 -1.18 2.89 -10.75
C ASN A 83 -1.64 1.76 -11.67
N ALA A 84 -0.73 0.85 -12.06
CA ALA A 84 -1.10 -0.36 -12.78
C ALA A 84 -2.01 -1.27 -11.92
N ILE A 85 -1.69 -1.46 -10.64
CA ILE A 85 -2.54 -2.20 -9.70
C ILE A 85 -3.93 -1.55 -9.56
N ILE A 86 -4.01 -0.23 -9.45
CA ILE A 86 -5.29 0.49 -9.37
C ILE A 86 -6.14 0.21 -10.61
N ALA A 87 -5.55 0.31 -11.80
CA ALA A 87 -6.24 0.05 -13.06
C ALA A 87 -6.74 -1.40 -13.12
N GLU A 88 -5.89 -2.37 -12.78
CA GLU A 88 -6.22 -3.80 -12.80
C GLU A 88 -7.34 -4.12 -11.81
N ALA A 89 -7.22 -3.65 -10.56
CA ALA A 89 -8.25 -3.85 -9.54
C ALA A 89 -9.60 -3.27 -9.97
N THR A 90 -9.58 -2.14 -10.68
CA THR A 90 -10.79 -1.49 -11.19
C THR A 90 -11.42 -2.28 -12.34
N LEU A 91 -10.61 -2.78 -13.29
CA LEU A 91 -11.08 -3.59 -14.41
C LEU A 91 -11.71 -4.92 -13.94
N LEU A 92 -11.16 -5.49 -12.87
CA LEU A 92 -11.69 -6.68 -12.22
C LEU A 92 -12.93 -6.40 -11.34
N GLY A 93 -13.39 -5.15 -11.26
CA GLY A 93 -14.63 -4.76 -10.56
C GLY A 93 -14.46 -4.43 -9.08
N GLY A 94 -13.23 -4.19 -8.63
CA GLY A 94 -12.93 -3.76 -7.28
C GLY A 94 -13.53 -2.39 -6.93
N LYS A 95 -14.04 -2.26 -5.70
CA LYS A 95 -14.56 -0.99 -5.14
C LYS A 95 -13.63 -0.37 -4.10
N SER A 96 -12.82 -1.20 -3.47
CA SER A 96 -11.78 -0.82 -2.52
C SER A 96 -10.56 -1.69 -2.75
N LEU A 97 -9.38 -1.14 -2.47
CA LEU A 97 -8.10 -1.78 -2.67
C LEU A 97 -7.28 -1.72 -1.38
N LEU A 98 -6.99 -2.88 -0.80
CA LEU A 98 -6.01 -3.03 0.26
C LEU A 98 -4.63 -3.19 -0.37
N LEU A 99 -3.79 -2.18 -0.23
CA LEU A 99 -2.37 -2.31 -0.48
C LEU A 99 -1.72 -2.90 0.78
N GLN A 100 -1.00 -4.00 0.60
CA GLN A 100 -0.38 -4.74 1.69
C GLN A 100 0.99 -5.27 1.26
N SER A 101 2.02 -4.99 2.05
CA SER A 101 3.34 -5.57 1.86
C SER A 101 3.31 -7.08 2.11
N ILE A 102 4.12 -7.84 1.37
CA ILE A 102 4.36 -9.27 1.64
C ILE A 102 4.94 -9.52 3.04
N GLU A 103 5.57 -8.50 3.64
CA GLU A 103 6.15 -8.55 4.99
C GLU A 103 5.08 -8.41 6.10
N VAL A 104 3.84 -8.08 5.76
CA VAL A 104 2.77 -7.86 6.73
C VAL A 104 1.83 -9.04 6.78
N GLN A 105 1.74 -9.64 7.97
CA GLN A 105 0.77 -10.65 8.31
C GLN A 105 -0.37 -10.02 9.13
N THR A 106 -1.59 -10.31 8.71
CA THR A 106 -2.82 -9.83 9.35
C THR A 106 -3.94 -10.86 9.17
N ASN A 107 -5.13 -10.58 9.70
CA ASN A 107 -6.27 -11.48 9.65
C ASN A 107 -7.55 -10.76 9.20
N ALA A 108 -8.59 -11.54 8.87
CA ALA A 108 -9.87 -11.01 8.40
C ALA A 108 -10.51 -10.01 9.36
N ILE A 109 -10.39 -10.21 10.68
CA ILE A 109 -10.94 -9.30 11.70
C ILE A 109 -10.33 -7.90 11.56
N ASN A 110 -9.02 -7.82 11.35
CA ASN A 110 -8.34 -6.54 11.13
C ASN A 110 -8.76 -5.86 9.82
N ILE A 111 -9.00 -6.65 8.76
CA ILE A 111 -9.47 -6.12 7.48
C ILE A 111 -10.92 -5.60 7.60
N ASP A 112 -11.79 -6.33 8.28
CA ASP A 112 -13.15 -5.87 8.62
C ASP A 112 -13.11 -4.56 9.43
N ARG A 113 -12.13 -4.40 10.34
CA ARG A 113 -11.93 -3.15 11.10
C ARG A 113 -11.49 -1.98 10.23
N LEU A 114 -10.64 -2.21 9.22
CA LEU A 114 -10.29 -1.17 8.24
C LEU A 114 -11.52 -0.77 7.42
N HIS A 115 -12.29 -1.76 6.93
CA HIS A 115 -13.53 -1.51 6.20
C HIS A 115 -14.57 -0.75 7.01
N ALA A 116 -14.72 -1.06 8.30
CA ALA A 116 -15.64 -0.36 9.20
C ALA A 116 -15.33 1.13 9.36
N GLN A 117 -14.15 1.60 8.94
CA GLN A 117 -13.73 3.01 8.94
C GLN A 117 -13.72 3.64 7.54
N LEU A 118 -13.88 2.84 6.48
CA LEU A 118 -13.94 3.30 5.10
C LEU A 118 -15.38 3.69 4.74
N HIS A 119 -15.75 4.91 5.11
CA HIS A 119 -17.08 5.49 4.88
C HIS A 119 -17.11 6.25 3.55
N SER A 120 -18.29 6.75 3.16
CA SER A 120 -18.45 7.53 1.93
C SER A 120 -17.58 8.79 1.88
N ASP A 121 -17.23 9.36 3.04
CA ASP A 121 -16.36 10.53 3.19
C ASP A 121 -14.86 10.17 3.37
N THR A 122 -14.53 8.88 3.49
CA THR A 122 -13.16 8.41 3.64
C THR A 122 -12.54 8.10 2.27
N LEU A 123 -11.31 8.56 2.03
CA LEU A 123 -10.44 8.14 0.93
C LEU A 123 -9.64 6.88 1.29
N VAL A 124 -9.03 6.87 2.47
CA VAL A 124 -8.10 5.80 2.87
C VAL A 124 -8.10 5.59 4.37
N VAL A 125 -7.97 4.32 4.77
CA VAL A 125 -7.75 3.89 6.15
C VAL A 125 -6.46 3.08 6.22
N GLY A 126 -5.48 3.54 6.98
CA GLY A 126 -4.22 2.84 7.22
C GLY A 126 -4.16 2.17 8.58
N ALA A 127 -3.30 1.16 8.70
CA ALA A 127 -2.92 0.59 9.98
C ALA A 127 -1.70 1.30 10.57
N LYS A 128 -1.72 1.58 11.88
CA LYS A 128 -0.50 1.89 12.64
C LYS A 128 0.36 0.63 12.68
N LEU A 129 1.57 0.73 12.14
CA LEU A 129 2.50 -0.39 11.97
C LEU A 129 3.64 -0.39 13.00
N LEU A 130 3.91 0.77 13.61
CA LEU A 130 4.94 1.01 14.61
C LEU A 130 4.43 2.04 15.63
N ASP A 131 5.03 2.07 16.82
CA ASP A 131 4.67 3.06 17.85
C ASP A 131 4.87 4.50 17.38
N ILE A 132 5.95 4.75 16.62
CA ILE A 132 6.25 6.06 16.02
C ILE A 132 5.29 6.44 14.88
N HIS A 133 4.55 5.48 14.32
CA HIS A 133 3.65 5.71 13.20
C HIS A 133 2.32 6.23 13.72
N GLY A 134 2.06 7.53 13.58
CA GLY A 134 0.88 8.18 14.13
C GLY A 134 0.93 8.28 15.65
N GLU A 135 2.08 8.63 16.22
CA GLU A 135 2.27 8.79 17.66
C GLU A 135 1.22 9.72 18.29
N ASN A 136 0.92 10.84 17.63
CA ASN A 136 -0.06 11.82 18.09
C ASN A 136 -1.47 11.51 17.57
N THR A 137 -2.45 11.39 18.46
CA THR A 137 -3.86 11.14 18.13
C THR A 137 -4.58 12.40 17.65
N GLY A 138 -5.77 12.22 17.06
CA GLY A 138 -6.63 13.31 16.57
C GLY A 138 -6.26 13.78 15.16
N LEU A 139 -6.75 14.97 14.80
CA LEU A 139 -6.49 15.57 13.49
C LEU A 139 -5.07 16.14 13.44
N GLN A 140 -4.24 15.60 12.54
CA GLN A 140 -2.84 15.95 12.39
C GLN A 140 -2.55 16.41 10.96
N PRO A 141 -1.64 17.39 10.75
CA PRO A 141 -1.10 17.67 9.42
C PRO A 141 -0.40 16.42 8.86
N LEU A 142 -0.69 16.07 7.62
CA LEU A 142 -0.16 14.87 6.99
C LEU A 142 1.34 14.98 6.76
N ASN A 143 2.08 13.91 7.05
CA ASN A 143 3.52 13.77 6.87
C ASN A 143 3.91 12.30 6.66
N GLY A 144 5.22 12.03 6.51
CA GLY A 144 5.73 10.68 6.26
C GLY A 144 5.60 9.68 7.41
N LEU A 145 5.29 10.13 8.65
CA LEU A 145 5.15 9.28 9.84
C LEU A 145 3.72 9.17 10.38
N ASN A 146 2.73 9.82 9.77
CA ASN A 146 1.32 9.67 10.14
C ASN A 146 0.41 9.40 8.93
N SER A 147 0.95 9.34 7.72
CA SER A 147 0.19 8.94 6.53
C SER A 147 -0.14 7.46 6.55
N PRO A 148 -1.34 7.06 6.09
CA PRO A 148 -1.68 5.66 5.82
C PRO A 148 -0.68 4.99 4.85
N TRP A 149 0.36 4.34 5.36
CA TRP A 149 1.35 3.68 4.52
C TRP A 149 0.74 2.51 3.74
N ASN A 150 1.02 2.42 2.45
CA ASN A 150 0.66 1.30 1.55
C ASN A 150 1.24 -0.05 1.98
N THR A 151 2.07 -0.08 3.02
CA THR A 151 2.47 -1.29 3.74
C THR A 151 1.24 -2.03 4.30
N LEU A 152 0.21 -1.31 4.77
CA LEU A 152 -1.13 -1.85 5.04
C LEU A 152 -2.16 -0.70 5.06
N ALA A 153 -2.75 -0.41 3.91
CA ALA A 153 -3.74 0.67 3.75
C ALA A 153 -4.87 0.28 2.80
N LEU A 154 -6.11 0.49 3.24
CA LEU A 154 -7.34 0.25 2.49
C LEU A 154 -7.82 1.55 1.85
N TRP A 155 -7.86 1.57 0.53
CA TRP A 155 -8.25 2.72 -0.29
C TRP A 155 -9.65 2.54 -0.87
N ASP A 156 -10.39 3.65 -0.96
CA ASP A 156 -11.56 3.75 -1.84
C ASP A 156 -11.08 3.89 -3.29
N LEU A 157 -11.35 2.88 -4.12
CA LEU A 157 -10.87 2.86 -5.51
C LEU A 157 -11.56 3.92 -6.37
N HIS A 158 -12.83 4.24 -6.12
CA HIS A 158 -13.53 5.25 -6.91
C HIS A 158 -12.85 6.62 -6.75
N LYS A 159 -12.44 6.96 -5.53
CA LYS A 159 -11.75 8.23 -5.25
C LYS A 159 -10.29 8.20 -5.69
N LEU A 160 -9.59 7.09 -5.46
CA LEU A 160 -8.18 6.95 -5.84
C LEU A 160 -7.98 6.99 -7.36
N ASN A 161 -8.90 6.42 -8.15
CA ASN A 161 -8.85 6.43 -9.62
C ASN A 161 -8.91 7.83 -10.25
N ILE A 162 -9.35 8.86 -9.52
CA ILE A 162 -9.45 10.22 -10.06
C ILE A 162 -8.05 10.77 -10.41
N VAL A 163 -7.03 10.41 -9.64
CA VAL A 163 -5.66 10.93 -9.81
C VAL A 163 -4.58 9.85 -9.84
N GLY A 164 -4.84 8.68 -9.22
CA GLY A 164 -3.81 7.68 -8.94
C GLY A 164 -2.73 8.19 -7.99
N PHE A 165 -1.68 7.39 -7.79
CA PHE A 165 -0.46 7.85 -7.14
C PHE A 165 0.32 8.80 -8.04
N LEU A 166 0.70 9.94 -7.49
CA LEU A 166 1.27 11.04 -8.27
C LEU A 166 2.67 10.71 -8.80
N GLY A 167 2.91 11.10 -10.05
CA GLY A 167 4.21 10.92 -10.70
C GLY A 167 5.37 11.64 -10.01
N LEU A 168 5.08 12.66 -9.19
CA LEU A 168 6.09 13.36 -8.37
C LEU A 168 6.78 12.41 -7.37
N SER A 169 6.10 11.33 -6.95
CA SER A 169 6.62 10.35 -5.99
C SER A 169 7.42 9.21 -6.65
N ASN A 170 7.64 9.28 -7.98
CA ASN A 170 8.43 8.28 -8.71
C ASN A 170 9.95 8.46 -8.59
N GLY A 171 10.43 9.64 -8.17
CA GLY A 171 11.87 9.97 -8.19
C GLY A 171 12.41 10.37 -9.57
N PHE A 172 11.54 10.74 -10.52
CA PHE A 172 11.96 11.18 -11.86
C PHE A 172 12.30 12.69 -11.92
N LEU A 173 11.79 13.47 -10.96
CA LEU A 173 12.07 14.90 -10.89
C LEU A 173 13.39 15.12 -10.15
N ASN A 174 14.22 16.02 -10.68
CA ASN A 174 15.50 16.36 -10.06
C ASN A 174 15.29 16.84 -8.61
N ALA A 175 16.09 16.30 -7.69
CA ALA A 175 16.02 16.57 -6.25
C ALA A 175 14.68 16.23 -5.56
N VAL A 176 13.77 15.49 -6.20
CA VAL A 176 12.56 14.95 -5.56
C VAL A 176 12.74 13.45 -5.34
N PRO A 177 12.76 12.97 -4.08
CA PRO A 177 12.98 11.57 -3.78
C PRO A 177 11.74 10.73 -4.09
N ALA A 178 11.94 9.43 -4.33
CA ALA A 178 10.86 8.47 -4.54
C ALA A 178 10.22 7.93 -3.23
N GLY A 179 9.00 7.40 -3.36
CA GLY A 179 8.23 6.75 -2.29
C GLY A 179 7.48 7.73 -1.37
N ILE A 180 6.70 7.22 -0.41
CA ILE A 180 5.78 8.06 0.41
C ILE A 180 4.73 8.75 -0.48
N GLU A 181 4.34 8.03 -1.52
CA GLU A 181 3.36 8.43 -2.52
C GLU A 181 2.00 8.80 -1.93
N GLU A 182 1.67 8.26 -0.76
CA GLU A 182 0.40 8.47 -0.08
C GLU A 182 0.25 9.92 0.38
N VAL A 183 1.34 10.55 0.84
CA VAL A 183 1.28 11.93 1.38
C VAL A 183 0.81 12.93 0.32
N ALA A 184 1.47 12.93 -0.84
CA ALA A 184 1.13 13.87 -1.90
C ALA A 184 -0.24 13.54 -2.53
N THR A 185 -0.56 12.26 -2.68
CA THR A 185 -1.82 11.79 -3.25
C THR A 185 -3.01 12.17 -2.36
N ILE A 186 -2.94 11.89 -1.06
CA ILE A 186 -3.98 12.27 -0.10
C ILE A 186 -4.12 13.79 -0.04
N SER A 187 -3.01 14.53 -0.01
CA SER A 187 -3.04 16.00 0.04
C SER A 187 -3.77 16.60 -1.17
N LEU A 188 -3.49 16.10 -2.37
CA LEU A 188 -4.20 16.53 -3.58
C LEU A 188 -5.68 16.18 -3.53
N LEU A 189 -6.03 14.94 -3.19
CA LEU A 189 -7.43 14.51 -3.18
C LEU A 189 -8.25 15.23 -2.10
N GLN A 190 -7.67 15.54 -0.95
CA GLN A 190 -8.31 16.38 0.07
C GLN A 190 -8.48 17.82 -0.39
N HIS A 191 -7.58 18.34 -1.22
CA HIS A 191 -7.77 19.66 -1.80
C HIS A 191 -8.91 19.67 -2.83
N LEU A 192 -8.98 18.65 -3.69
CA LEU A 192 -10.01 18.53 -4.73
C LEU A 192 -11.39 18.18 -4.15
N TYR A 193 -11.43 17.39 -3.08
CA TYR A 193 -12.65 16.82 -2.48
C TYR A 193 -12.60 16.89 -0.94
N PRO A 194 -12.61 18.08 -0.35
CA PRO A 194 -12.36 18.28 1.09
C PRO A 194 -13.34 17.53 1.99
N ASP A 195 -14.60 17.41 1.57
CA ASP A 195 -15.65 16.76 2.37
C ASP A 195 -15.70 15.25 2.20
N THR A 196 -15.02 14.69 1.18
CA THR A 196 -15.14 13.27 0.84
C THR A 196 -13.82 12.52 0.70
N ALA A 197 -12.68 13.14 1.02
CA ALA A 197 -11.37 12.51 0.91
C ALA A 197 -10.62 12.41 2.24
N GLN A 198 -11.34 12.15 3.34
CA GLN A 198 -10.71 12.00 4.65
C GLN A 198 -9.70 10.84 4.68
N SER A 199 -8.59 11.01 5.39
CA SER A 199 -7.65 9.93 5.66
C SER A 199 -7.65 9.60 7.15
N LYS A 200 -7.64 8.30 7.46
CA LYS A 200 -7.70 7.78 8.82
C LYS A 200 -6.55 6.82 9.07
N LEU A 201 -5.98 6.84 10.25
CA LEU A 201 -4.93 5.91 10.68
C LEU A 201 -5.36 5.27 12.00
N ILE A 202 -5.46 3.95 12.05
CA ILE A 202 -6.06 3.23 13.17
C ILE A 202 -5.14 2.18 13.78
N THR A 203 -5.29 1.95 15.08
CA THR A 203 -4.59 0.87 15.78
C THR A 203 -5.28 -0.48 15.56
N LEU A 204 -4.55 -1.46 15.02
CA LEU A 204 -5.02 -2.84 14.85
C LEU A 204 -4.36 -3.77 15.87
N SER A 205 -5.05 -4.85 16.21
CA SER A 205 -4.55 -5.89 17.13
C SER A 205 -3.95 -7.05 16.33
N HIS A 206 -2.98 -7.77 16.87
CA HIS A 206 -2.42 -8.97 16.20
C HIS A 206 -1.86 -8.69 14.79
N LEU A 207 -1.30 -7.51 14.59
CA LEU A 207 -0.56 -7.15 13.39
C LEU A 207 0.90 -7.56 13.56
N HIS A 208 1.43 -8.36 12.64
CA HIS A 208 2.85 -8.69 12.60
C HIS A 208 3.45 -8.13 11.32
N TRP A 209 4.39 -7.19 11.48
CA TRP A 209 5.23 -6.74 10.38
C TRP A 209 6.59 -7.38 10.54
N ASP A 210 6.87 -8.37 9.70
CA ASP A 210 8.12 -9.10 9.69
C ASP A 210 9.26 -8.19 9.24
N GLN A 211 10.04 -7.76 10.22
CA GLN A 211 11.28 -7.01 10.05
C GLN A 211 12.50 -7.90 10.31
N SER A 212 12.38 -9.23 10.11
CA SER A 212 13.55 -10.10 10.07
C SER A 212 14.34 -9.78 8.80
N TRP A 213 15.57 -9.32 9.00
CA TRP A 213 16.47 -8.97 7.91
C TRP A 213 17.56 -10.03 7.82
N ASP A 214 17.70 -10.61 6.63
CA ASP A 214 18.75 -11.59 6.34
C ASP A 214 20.15 -10.96 6.36
N SER A 215 20.24 -9.62 6.41
CA SER A 215 21.51 -8.89 6.42
C SER A 215 21.46 -7.57 7.22
N PRO A 216 22.56 -7.17 7.89
CA PRO A 216 22.69 -5.87 8.55
C PRO A 216 22.46 -4.67 7.61
N GLU A 217 22.78 -4.81 6.32
CA GLU A 217 22.57 -3.79 5.30
C GLU A 217 21.07 -3.52 5.10
N ARG A 218 20.23 -4.56 5.04
CA ARG A 218 18.78 -4.40 4.94
C ARG A 218 18.17 -3.78 6.19
N PHE A 219 18.65 -4.15 7.38
CA PHE A 219 18.23 -3.48 8.63
C PHE A 219 18.57 -1.98 8.61
N ASN A 220 19.81 -1.63 8.26
CA ASN A 220 20.26 -0.23 8.19
C ASN A 220 19.48 0.55 7.12
N TYR A 221 19.23 -0.06 5.96
CA TYR A 221 18.40 0.53 4.90
C TYR A 221 16.96 0.77 5.37
N HIS A 222 16.36 -0.16 6.11
CA HIS A 222 15.03 0.01 6.70
C HIS A 222 14.99 1.17 7.71
N GLN A 223 15.97 1.24 8.63
CA GLN A 223 16.08 2.34 9.59
C GLN A 223 16.23 3.70 8.88
N GLN A 224 17.12 3.78 7.89
CA GLN A 224 17.27 4.98 7.06
C GLN A 224 15.98 5.32 6.31
N LYS A 225 15.25 4.32 5.79
CA LYS A 225 13.96 4.53 5.12
C LYS A 225 12.93 5.16 6.04
N ILE A 226 12.86 4.74 7.31
CA ILE A 226 11.96 5.31 8.32
C ILE A 226 12.38 6.75 8.65
N VAL A 227 13.65 6.96 8.97
CA VAL A 227 14.19 8.27 9.33
C VAL A 227 13.95 9.30 8.22
N THR A 228 14.12 8.90 6.96
CA THR A 228 13.96 9.78 5.80
C THR A 228 12.50 9.99 5.37
N LYS A 229 11.50 9.29 5.95
CA LYS A 229 10.09 9.45 5.50
C LYS A 229 9.60 10.88 5.64
N LEU A 230 9.94 11.56 6.74
CA LEU A 230 9.56 12.95 6.98
C LEU A 230 10.16 13.87 5.91
N GLU A 231 11.47 13.77 5.69
CA GLU A 231 12.18 14.60 4.73
C GLU A 231 11.66 14.38 3.30
N ARG A 232 11.49 13.12 2.88
CA ARG A 232 10.97 12.78 1.55
C ARG A 232 9.56 13.34 1.33
N ALA A 233 8.69 13.19 2.33
CA ALA A 233 7.34 13.76 2.29
C ALA A 233 7.37 15.29 2.16
N GLU A 234 8.18 15.98 2.96
CA GLU A 234 8.28 17.44 2.93
C GLU A 234 8.84 17.96 1.59
N ILE A 235 9.83 17.28 1.00
CA ILE A 235 10.34 17.64 -0.34
C ILE A 235 9.25 17.48 -1.39
N GLN A 236 8.49 16.37 -1.37
CA GLN A 236 7.40 16.14 -2.30
C GLN A 236 6.28 17.18 -2.13
N LEU A 237 5.90 17.50 -0.90
CA LEU A 237 4.87 18.52 -0.60
C LEU A 237 5.28 19.91 -1.09
N LYS A 238 6.57 20.28 -1.06
CA LYS A 238 7.06 21.55 -1.63
C LYS A 238 6.88 21.65 -3.16
N HIS A 239 6.86 20.50 -3.84
CA HIS A 239 6.64 20.42 -5.29
C HIS A 239 5.17 20.23 -5.66
N LEU A 240 4.31 19.92 -4.68
CA LEU A 240 2.88 19.88 -4.87
C LEU A 240 2.34 21.32 -4.85
N PRO A 241 1.61 21.78 -5.88
CA PRO A 241 1.09 23.16 -5.92
C PRO A 241 -0.11 23.38 -4.99
N TYR A 242 -0.40 22.42 -4.11
CA TYR A 242 -1.56 22.41 -3.24
C TYR A 242 -1.13 22.29 -1.77
N PRO A 243 -1.95 22.78 -0.83
CA PRO A 243 -1.66 22.66 0.60
C PRO A 243 -1.49 21.20 1.02
N ARG A 244 -0.71 20.99 2.10
CA ARG A 244 -0.64 19.68 2.75
C ARG A 244 -2.02 19.25 3.24
N GLY A 245 -2.29 17.96 3.12
CA GLY A 245 -3.47 17.34 3.69
C GLY A 245 -3.38 17.16 5.20
N SER A 246 -4.34 16.41 5.72
CA SER A 246 -4.46 16.00 7.11
C SER A 246 -4.87 14.54 7.24
N VAL A 247 -4.61 13.98 8.41
CA VAL A 247 -5.00 12.61 8.80
C VAL A 247 -5.63 12.64 10.18
N THR A 248 -6.68 11.84 10.37
CA THR A 248 -7.22 11.59 11.71
C THR A 248 -6.60 10.30 12.25
N VAL A 249 -5.83 10.42 13.32
CA VAL A 249 -5.23 9.28 14.02
C VAL A 249 -6.16 8.84 15.15
N LEU A 250 -6.62 7.59 15.09
CA LEU A 250 -7.60 6.98 16.00
C LEU A 250 -6.95 5.96 16.97
#